data_AF-A0A1I2T7Y1-F1
#
_entry.id   AF-A0A1I2T7Y1-F1
#
_cell.length_a   1.000
_cell.length_b   1.000
_cell.length_c   1.000
_cell.angle_alpha   90.00
_cell.angle_beta   90.00
_cell.angle_gamma   90.00
#
_symmetry.space_group_name_H-M   'P 1'
#
loop_
_entity.id
_entity.type
_entity.pdbx_description
1 polymer ?
#
loop_
_entity_poly.entity_id
_entity_poly.type
_entity_poly.pdbx_seq_one_letter_code
_entity_poly.pdbx_strand_id
1 'polypeptide(L)'
;MNTKLTIIVDNTSTGLLKGEWGLSVLVEYNDKKILVDAGASDLFLKNIRGLGIEVKDIDYGVLSHAHYDHANGIPAFFENNDKAGFYIRDSVDANCYGKKFIFRKYIGIPRNLLCNYRDRIIMVSGDYKIMDGVYLIPHKTKGLSDIGKRESMYRKTSAGWIPDDFSHEQSLVLETEKGLLIINSCSH
;
A
#
# COMPACT_ATOMS: atom_id res chain seq x y z
N MET A 1 2.05 -6.07 24.88
CA MET A 1 2.16 -6.17 23.41
C MET A 1 3.27 -5.24 22.96
N ASN A 2 4.22 -5.73 22.15
CA ASN A 2 5.24 -4.85 21.57
C ASN A 2 4.80 -4.45 20.17
N THR A 3 4.71 -3.16 19.91
CA THR A 3 4.40 -2.61 18.59
C THR A 3 5.48 -1.61 18.23
N LYS A 4 6.17 -1.86 17.13
CA LYS A 4 7.22 -1.00 16.60
C LYS A 4 6.98 -0.74 15.13
N LEU A 5 7.07 0.53 14.74
CA LEU A 5 6.98 0.94 13.35
C LEU A 5 8.36 1.42 12.93
N THR A 6 8.84 0.89 11.81
CA THR A 6 10.07 1.32 11.18
C THR A 6 9.72 1.87 9.81
N ILE A 7 9.97 3.16 9.59
CA ILE A 7 9.82 3.77 8.27
C ILE A 7 10.96 3.28 7.39
N ILE A 8 10.63 2.45 6.41
CA ILE A 8 11.59 1.85 5.47
C ILE A 8 11.83 2.79 4.30
N VAL A 9 10.78 3.41 3.79
CA VAL A 9 10.84 4.43 2.73
C VAL A 9 9.94 5.59 3.13
N ASP A 10 10.45 6.79 2.95
CA ASP A 10 9.73 8.06 3.03
C ASP A 10 10.34 9.03 2.01
N ASN A 11 9.63 10.13 1.74
CA ASN A 11 10.13 11.25 0.97
C ASN A 11 11.47 11.79 1.50
N THR A 12 11.70 11.68 2.80
CA THR A 12 12.91 12.15 3.48
C THR A 12 13.80 11.00 3.93
N SER A 13 15.04 10.98 3.44
CA SER A 13 16.07 10.04 3.91
C SER A 13 16.48 10.29 5.36
N THR A 14 16.73 9.24 6.13
CA THR A 14 17.28 9.35 7.49
C THR A 14 18.46 8.40 7.69
N GLY A 15 19.60 8.94 8.12
CA GLY A 15 20.80 8.16 8.39
C GLY A 15 21.26 7.35 7.17
N LEU A 16 21.27 6.02 7.31
CA LEU A 16 21.67 5.10 6.23
C LEU A 16 20.54 4.83 5.23
N LEU A 17 19.29 5.14 5.57
CA LEU A 17 18.14 4.89 4.71
C LEU A 17 17.98 5.99 3.67
N LYS A 18 17.82 5.61 2.41
CA LYS A 18 17.56 6.54 1.31
C LYS A 18 16.06 6.82 1.19
N GLY A 19 15.72 8.01 0.73
CA GLY A 19 14.34 8.42 0.50
C GLY A 19 13.98 8.44 -0.99
N GLU A 20 12.70 8.28 -1.28
CA GLU A 20 12.07 8.51 -2.58
C GLU A 20 10.66 9.04 -2.37
N TRP A 21 10.04 9.61 -3.40
CA TRP A 21 8.61 9.91 -3.34
C TRP A 21 7.83 8.60 -3.21
N GLY A 22 7.30 8.32 -2.01
CA GLY A 22 6.59 7.09 -1.70
C GLY A 22 6.73 6.72 -0.22
N LEU A 23 6.02 5.66 0.17
CA LEU A 23 6.00 5.18 1.55
C LEU A 23 6.21 3.67 1.59
N SER A 24 6.94 3.21 2.61
CA SER A 24 6.95 1.82 3.04
C SER A 24 7.23 1.76 4.53
N VAL A 25 6.42 1.01 5.28
CA VAL A 25 6.51 0.90 6.73
C VAL A 25 6.58 -0.58 7.10
N LEU A 26 7.60 -0.97 7.87
CA LEU A 26 7.62 -2.26 8.53
C LEU A 26 6.97 -2.10 9.91
N VAL A 27 5.87 -2.82 10.10
CA VAL A 27 5.15 -2.92 11.36
C VAL A 27 5.49 -4.24 12.02
N GLU A 28 6.15 -4.17 13.18
CA GLU A 28 6.37 -5.30 14.06
C GLU A 28 5.24 -5.28 15.11
N TYR A 29 4.34 -6.25 15.06
CA TYR A 29 3.20 -6.37 15.96
C TYR A 29 3.19 -7.76 16.61
N ASN A 30 3.52 -7.81 17.89
CA ASN A 30 3.77 -9.06 18.63
C ASN A 30 4.86 -9.91 17.93
N ASP A 31 4.53 -11.13 17.50
CA ASP A 31 5.44 -12.05 16.79
C ASP A 31 5.35 -11.93 15.27
N LYS A 32 4.59 -10.96 14.74
CA LYS A 32 4.35 -10.79 13.30
C LYS A 32 4.99 -9.54 12.73
N LYS A 33 5.43 -9.67 11.47
CA LYS A 33 5.94 -8.57 10.65
C LYS A 33 4.99 -8.29 9.49
N ILE A 34 4.53 -7.05 9.38
CA ILE A 34 3.63 -6.58 8.33
C ILE A 34 4.35 -5.47 7.55
N LEU A 35 4.42 -5.61 6.22
CA LEU A 35 4.90 -4.54 5.34
C LEU A 35 3.70 -3.75 4.84
N VAL A 36 3.60 -2.48 5.20
CA VAL A 36 2.61 -1.55 4.65
C VAL A 36 3.27 -0.75 3.54
N ASP A 37 2.77 -0.91 2.32
CA ASP A 37 3.32 -0.35 1.08
C ASP A 37 4.78 -0.75 0.80
N ALA A 38 5.21 -0.56 -0.44
CA ALA A 38 6.52 -0.96 -0.95
C ALA A 38 7.24 0.16 -1.72
N GLY A 39 6.84 1.42 -1.54
CA GLY A 39 7.46 2.56 -2.21
C GLY A 39 7.25 2.60 -3.73
N ALA A 40 7.98 3.52 -4.36
CA ALA A 40 7.96 3.79 -5.80
C ALA A 40 8.92 2.90 -6.60
N SER A 41 9.83 2.18 -5.94
CA SER A 41 10.82 1.32 -6.57
C SER A 41 11.26 0.15 -5.66
N ASP A 42 12.36 -0.51 -6.03
CA ASP A 42 13.01 -1.52 -5.18
C ASP A 42 13.77 -0.92 -3.98
N LEU A 43 13.64 0.39 -3.73
CA LEU A 43 14.34 1.08 -2.64
C LEU A 43 14.02 0.50 -1.27
N PHE A 44 12.76 0.09 -1.04
CA PHE A 44 12.37 -0.53 0.23
C PHE A 44 13.21 -1.79 0.52
N LEU A 45 13.51 -2.59 -0.51
CA LEU A 45 14.30 -3.82 -0.40
C LEU A 45 15.76 -3.50 -0.02
N LYS A 46 16.32 -2.43 -0.57
CA LYS A 46 17.69 -1.97 -0.23
C LYS A 46 17.73 -1.46 1.21
N ASN A 47 16.76 -0.64 1.60
CA ASN A 47 16.68 -0.05 2.94
C ASN A 47 16.47 -1.11 4.03
N ILE A 48 15.52 -2.03 3.86
CA ILE A 48 15.23 -3.07 4.86
C ILE A 48 16.42 -4.02 5.07
N ARG A 49 17.14 -4.38 3.99
CA ARG A 49 18.40 -5.13 4.07
C ARG A 49 19.50 -4.35 4.79
N GLY A 50 19.59 -3.04 4.58
CA GLY A 50 20.51 -2.16 5.29
C GLY A 50 20.26 -2.11 6.80
N LEU A 51 19.05 -2.46 7.25
CA LEU A 51 18.69 -2.61 8.67
C LEU A 51 18.92 -4.03 9.20
N GLY A 52 19.47 -4.94 8.39
CA GLY A 52 19.67 -6.34 8.74
C GLY A 52 18.37 -7.15 8.80
N ILE A 53 17.30 -6.68 8.15
CA ILE A 53 16.00 -7.35 8.12
C ILE A 53 15.82 -8.01 6.76
N GLU A 54 15.49 -9.30 6.78
CA GLU A 54 15.24 -10.08 5.56
C GLU A 54 13.75 -10.02 5.17
N VAL A 55 13.48 -9.78 3.89
CA VAL A 55 12.11 -9.67 3.37
C VAL A 55 11.33 -10.98 3.50
N LYS A 56 12.01 -12.14 3.49
CA LYS A 56 11.41 -13.47 3.74
C LYS A 56 10.80 -13.62 5.15
N ASP A 57 11.21 -12.79 6.11
CA ASP A 57 10.70 -12.84 7.47
C ASP A 57 9.35 -12.13 7.61
N ILE A 58 8.93 -11.36 6.61
CA ILE A 58 7.66 -10.65 6.60
C ILE A 58 6.51 -11.65 6.44
N ASP A 59 5.48 -11.54 7.27
CA ASP A 59 4.35 -12.46 7.31
C ASP A 59 3.18 -12.00 6.47
N TYR A 60 2.99 -10.68 6.35
CA TYR A 60 1.89 -10.06 5.61
C TYR A 60 2.38 -8.82 4.86
N GLY A 61 1.96 -8.65 3.61
CA GLY A 61 2.04 -7.38 2.89
C GLY A 61 0.68 -6.70 2.85
N VAL A 62 0.60 -5.38 2.93
CA VAL A 62 -0.64 -4.60 2.85
C VAL A 62 -0.40 -3.43 1.91
N LEU A 63 -1.26 -3.28 0.90
CA LEU A 63 -1.27 -2.09 0.05
C LEU A 63 -2.32 -1.13 0.58
N SER A 64 -1.90 0.08 0.93
CA SER A 64 -2.81 1.13 1.38
C SER A 64 -3.76 1.55 0.26
N HIS A 65 -3.27 1.79 -0.95
CA HIS A 65 -4.06 2.22 -2.11
C HIS A 65 -3.30 2.02 -3.43
N ALA A 66 -4.00 2.12 -4.57
CA ALA A 66 -3.55 1.70 -5.89
C ALA A 66 -2.64 2.70 -6.63
N HIS A 67 -1.72 3.39 -5.94
CA HIS A 67 -0.76 4.31 -6.59
C HIS A 67 0.67 3.76 -6.65
N TYR A 68 1.41 4.20 -7.68
CA TYR A 68 2.73 3.67 -8.04
C TYR A 68 3.76 3.83 -6.92
N ASP A 69 3.67 4.93 -6.17
CA ASP A 69 4.55 5.30 -5.07
C ASP A 69 4.34 4.49 -3.79
N HIS A 70 3.39 3.56 -3.83
CA HIS A 70 3.10 2.59 -2.78
C HIS A 70 3.22 1.15 -3.26
N ALA A 71 3.04 0.91 -4.56
CA ALA A 71 2.89 -0.43 -5.12
C ALA A 71 4.07 -0.92 -5.98
N ASN A 72 4.96 -0.04 -6.42
CA ASN A 72 5.97 -0.42 -7.41
C ASN A 72 7.04 -1.36 -6.87
N GLY A 73 7.29 -1.37 -5.56
CA GLY A 73 8.18 -2.34 -4.93
C GLY A 73 7.57 -3.73 -4.72
N ILE A 74 6.25 -3.91 -4.87
CA ILE A 74 5.58 -5.19 -4.57
C ILE A 74 6.14 -6.37 -5.40
N PRO A 75 6.45 -6.24 -6.72
CA PRO A 75 7.12 -7.31 -7.45
C PRO A 75 8.42 -7.79 -6.79
N ALA A 76 9.26 -6.86 -6.32
CA ALA A 76 10.50 -7.19 -5.63
C ALA A 76 10.25 -7.83 -4.25
N PHE A 77 9.17 -7.46 -3.55
CA PHE A 77 8.73 -8.18 -2.35
C PHE A 77 8.45 -9.65 -2.67
N PHE A 78 7.65 -9.89 -3.70
CA PHE A 78 7.27 -11.23 -4.12
C PHE A 78 8.43 -12.08 -4.65
N GLU A 79 9.47 -11.47 -5.22
CA GLU A 79 10.69 -12.15 -5.65
C GLU A 79 11.59 -12.56 -4.46
N ASN A 80 11.44 -11.92 -3.30
CA ASN A 80 12.32 -12.09 -2.14
C ASN A 80 11.60 -12.61 -0.88
N ASN A 81 10.32 -12.92 -0.99
CA ASN A 81 9.49 -13.59 0.01
C ASN A 81 8.64 -14.62 -0.73
N ASP A 82 8.62 -15.87 -0.27
CA ASP A 82 7.90 -16.99 -0.89
C ASP A 82 6.64 -17.40 -0.14
N LYS A 83 6.40 -16.85 1.05
CA LYS A 83 5.33 -17.27 1.98
C LYS A 83 4.17 -16.28 2.07
N ALA A 84 4.44 -14.99 2.07
CA ALA A 84 3.48 -13.97 2.46
C ALA A 84 2.63 -13.53 1.26
N GLY A 85 1.33 -13.35 1.54
CA GLY A 85 0.42 -12.69 0.61
C GLY A 85 0.44 -11.16 0.79
N PHE A 86 -0.04 -10.46 -0.23
CA PHE A 86 -0.23 -9.01 -0.20
C PHE A 86 -1.72 -8.68 -0.25
N TYR A 87 -2.21 -8.06 0.83
CA TYR A 87 -3.62 -7.73 1.02
C TYR A 87 -3.93 -6.39 0.36
N ILE A 88 -4.94 -6.39 -0.51
CA ILE A 88 -5.35 -5.24 -1.29
C ILE A 88 -6.88 -5.15 -1.30
N ARG A 89 -7.46 -3.97 -1.52
CA ARG A 89 -8.91 -3.86 -1.74
C ARG A 89 -9.34 -4.54 -3.03
N ASP A 90 -10.51 -5.16 -3.03
CA ASP A 90 -11.15 -5.77 -4.21
C ASP A 90 -11.41 -4.79 -5.37
N SER A 91 -11.44 -3.50 -5.07
CA SER A 91 -11.55 -2.40 -6.03
C SER A 91 -10.21 -1.96 -6.65
N VAL A 92 -9.06 -2.46 -6.17
CA VAL A 92 -7.72 -2.17 -6.72
C VAL A 92 -7.61 -2.71 -8.14
N ASP A 93 -7.12 -1.87 -9.06
CA ASP A 93 -6.86 -2.24 -10.45
C ASP A 93 -5.72 -1.37 -11.02
N ALA A 94 -5.13 -1.81 -12.12
CA ALA A 94 -4.07 -1.11 -12.87
C ALA A 94 -4.64 0.04 -13.72
N ASN A 95 -5.39 0.95 -13.09
CA ASN A 95 -6.22 1.91 -13.81
C ASN A 95 -6.22 3.35 -13.28
N CYS A 96 -5.36 3.70 -12.30
CA CYS A 96 -5.24 5.08 -11.79
C CYS A 96 -4.36 5.97 -12.69
N TYR A 97 -4.81 7.21 -12.90
CA TYR A 97 -4.15 8.22 -13.74
C TYR A 97 -4.25 9.61 -13.12
N GLY A 98 -3.16 10.38 -13.18
CA GLY A 98 -3.14 11.81 -12.90
C GLY A 98 -3.35 12.61 -14.19
N LYS A 99 -4.20 13.63 -14.15
CA LYS A 99 -4.47 14.51 -15.30
C LYS A 99 -3.68 15.81 -15.16
N LYS A 100 -2.96 16.20 -16.22
CA LYS A 100 -2.32 17.51 -16.36
C LYS A 100 -2.69 18.10 -17.72
N PHE A 101 -3.44 19.20 -17.70
CA PHE A 101 -4.07 19.76 -18.90
C PHE A 101 -4.93 18.71 -19.65
N ILE A 102 -4.59 18.39 -20.90
CA ILE A 102 -5.25 17.38 -21.72
C ILE A 102 -4.64 15.98 -21.58
N PHE A 103 -3.46 15.87 -20.96
CA PHE A 103 -2.73 14.61 -20.82
C PHE A 103 -3.12 13.88 -19.54
N ARG A 104 -3.15 12.55 -19.62
CA ARG A 104 -3.32 11.66 -18.47
C ARG A 104 -2.10 10.78 -18.36
N LYS A 105 -1.38 10.90 -17.25
CA LYS A 105 -0.22 10.08 -16.90
C LYS A 105 -0.68 8.92 -16.05
N TYR A 106 -0.23 7.71 -16.35
CA TYR A 106 -0.47 6.56 -15.51
C TYR A 106 0.23 6.72 -14.15
N ILE A 107 -0.52 6.54 -13.07
CA ILE A 107 -0.01 6.60 -11.69
C ILE A 107 -0.43 5.37 -10.88
N GLY A 108 -1.01 4.36 -11.51
CA GLY A 108 -1.47 3.15 -10.83
C GLY A 108 -0.36 2.16 -10.49
N ILE A 109 -0.75 1.05 -9.87
CA ILE A 109 0.10 -0.11 -9.57
C ILE A 109 0.83 -0.66 -10.82
N PRO A 110 1.89 -1.49 -10.71
CA PRO A 110 2.47 -2.16 -11.86
C PRO A 110 1.40 -2.91 -12.67
N ARG A 111 1.36 -2.68 -14.00
CA ARG A 111 0.22 -3.11 -14.84
C ARG A 111 -0.12 -4.59 -14.77
N ASN A 112 0.90 -5.42 -14.61
CA ASN A 112 0.78 -6.87 -14.57
C ASN A 112 0.86 -7.42 -13.14
N LEU A 113 0.79 -6.58 -12.10
CA LEU A 113 0.89 -7.01 -10.71
C LEU A 113 -0.17 -8.06 -10.37
N LEU A 114 -1.43 -7.76 -10.69
CA LEU A 114 -2.57 -8.62 -10.36
C LEU A 114 -2.52 -9.97 -11.09
N CYS A 115 -2.03 -10.01 -12.34
CA CYS A 115 -1.94 -11.25 -13.09
C CYS A 115 -0.70 -12.07 -12.75
N ASN A 116 0.46 -11.43 -12.57
CA ASN A 116 1.74 -12.12 -12.35
C ASN A 116 1.82 -12.76 -10.96
N TYR A 117 1.12 -12.20 -9.97
CA TYR A 117 1.17 -12.65 -8.58
C TYR A 117 -0.21 -13.01 -8.02
N ARG A 118 -1.15 -13.40 -8.91
CA ARG A 118 -2.55 -13.69 -8.57
C ARG A 118 -2.71 -14.64 -7.36
N ASP A 119 -1.84 -15.63 -7.24
CA ASP A 119 -1.93 -16.67 -6.20
C ASP A 119 -1.46 -16.17 -4.82
N ARG A 120 -0.84 -14.98 -4.76
CA ARG A 120 -0.35 -14.33 -3.54
C ARG A 120 -0.95 -12.95 -3.30
N ILE A 121 -1.88 -12.52 -4.14
CA ILE A 121 -2.66 -11.30 -3.92
C ILE A 121 -3.97 -11.69 -3.26
N ILE A 122 -4.25 -11.07 -2.12
CA ILE A 122 -5.41 -11.35 -1.30
C ILE A 122 -6.34 -10.15 -1.39
N MET A 123 -7.38 -10.27 -2.20
CA MET A 123 -8.39 -9.22 -2.34
C MET A 123 -9.35 -9.25 -1.15
N VAL A 124 -9.53 -8.12 -0.50
CA VAL A 124 -10.38 -7.97 0.69
C VAL A 124 -11.49 -6.95 0.49
N SER A 125 -12.60 -7.16 1.20
CA SER A 125 -13.79 -6.32 1.18
C SER A 125 -14.30 -6.07 2.60
N GLY A 126 -15.16 -5.05 2.77
CA GLY A 126 -15.68 -4.67 4.09
C GLY A 126 -14.59 -4.30 5.12
N ASP A 127 -14.94 -4.33 6.41
CA ASP A 127 -13.96 -4.30 7.49
C ASP A 127 -13.36 -5.71 7.60
N TYR A 128 -12.06 -5.87 7.35
CA TYR A 128 -11.44 -7.18 7.18
C TYR A 128 -10.43 -7.48 8.29
N LYS A 129 -10.54 -8.63 8.96
CA LYS A 129 -9.59 -9.06 9.98
C LYS A 129 -8.50 -9.93 9.34
N ILE A 130 -7.25 -9.47 9.33
CA ILE A 130 -6.10 -10.30 8.90
C ILE A 130 -5.82 -11.36 9.96
N MET A 131 -5.73 -10.92 11.20
CA MET A 131 -5.54 -11.76 12.39
C MET A 131 -6.05 -11.02 13.63
N ASP A 132 -6.03 -11.67 14.79
CA ASP A 132 -6.47 -11.03 16.03
C ASP A 132 -5.67 -9.75 16.30
N GLY A 133 -6.42 -8.65 16.52
CA GLY A 133 -5.86 -7.32 16.74
C GLY A 133 -5.36 -6.59 15.48
N VAL A 134 -5.52 -7.14 14.27
CA VAL A 134 -5.05 -6.52 13.02
C VAL A 134 -6.15 -6.51 11.96
N TYR A 135 -6.54 -5.31 11.54
CA TYR A 135 -7.66 -5.09 10.63
C TYR A 135 -7.30 -4.18 9.46
N LEU A 136 -8.00 -4.37 8.34
CA LEU A 136 -8.01 -3.50 7.18
C LEU A 136 -9.37 -2.84 7.09
N ILE A 137 -9.39 -1.51 7.17
CA ILE A 137 -10.61 -0.72 7.22
C ILE A 137 -10.67 0.19 5.99
N PRO A 138 -11.70 0.09 5.14
CA PRO A 138 -11.89 1.00 4.01
C PRO A 138 -12.47 2.33 4.49
N HIS A 139 -12.35 3.37 3.65
CA HIS A 139 -13.10 4.58 3.88
C HIS A 139 -14.62 4.32 3.71
N LYS A 140 -15.43 5.05 4.49
CA LYS A 140 -16.91 5.09 4.37
C LYS A 140 -17.39 6.49 3.97
N THR A 141 -16.45 7.37 3.61
CA THR A 141 -16.66 8.78 3.28
C THR A 141 -17.38 8.91 1.94
N LYS A 142 -18.46 9.70 1.93
CA LYS A 142 -19.22 10.00 0.70
C LYS A 142 -18.56 11.17 -0.05
N GLY A 143 -18.69 11.19 -1.37
CA GLY A 143 -18.28 12.32 -2.21
C GLY A 143 -16.78 12.37 -2.55
N LEU A 144 -16.02 11.30 -2.32
CA LEU A 144 -14.58 11.28 -2.65
C LEU A 144 -14.30 11.45 -4.15
N SER A 145 -15.24 11.11 -5.03
CA SER A 145 -15.11 11.40 -6.47
C SER A 145 -14.95 12.90 -6.77
N ASP A 146 -15.54 13.78 -5.95
CA ASP A 146 -15.36 15.24 -6.10
C ASP A 146 -13.95 15.67 -5.69
N ILE A 147 -13.37 14.99 -4.70
CA ILE A 147 -11.98 15.15 -4.28
C ILE A 147 -11.05 14.69 -5.41
N GLY A 148 -11.22 13.47 -5.93
CA GLY A 148 -10.43 12.98 -7.06
C GLY A 148 -10.51 13.92 -8.27
N LYS A 149 -11.69 14.46 -8.59
CA LYS A 149 -11.84 15.45 -9.67
C LYS A 149 -11.04 16.72 -9.41
N ARG A 150 -11.07 17.26 -8.18
CA ARG A 150 -10.35 18.47 -7.76
C ARG A 150 -8.84 18.25 -7.80
N GLU A 151 -8.37 17.12 -7.30
CA GLU A 151 -6.95 16.73 -7.29
C GLU A 151 -6.47 16.17 -8.64
N SER A 152 -7.33 16.20 -9.66
CA SER A 152 -7.04 15.72 -11.01
C SER A 152 -6.63 14.25 -11.08
N MET A 153 -7.19 13.41 -10.19
CA MET A 153 -7.03 11.96 -10.16
C MET A 153 -8.23 11.26 -10.78
N TYR A 154 -7.96 10.28 -11.64
CA TYR A 154 -8.97 9.59 -12.43
C TYR A 154 -8.68 8.10 -12.55
N ARG A 155 -9.73 7.30 -12.66
CA ARG A 155 -9.65 5.89 -13.01
C ARG A 155 -10.14 5.66 -14.44
N LYS A 156 -9.46 4.77 -15.16
CA LYS A 156 -9.85 4.33 -16.51
C LYS A 156 -10.72 3.09 -16.42
N THR A 157 -11.99 3.20 -16.77
CA THR A 157 -12.94 2.07 -16.81
C THR A 157 -13.29 1.69 -18.25
N SER A 158 -14.04 0.60 -18.43
CA SER A 158 -14.63 0.23 -19.73
C SER A 158 -15.61 1.28 -20.25
N ALA A 159 -16.29 2.01 -19.36
CA ALA A 159 -17.20 3.11 -19.70
C ALA A 159 -16.49 4.45 -19.91
N GLY A 160 -15.15 4.50 -19.78
CA GLY A 160 -14.34 5.70 -19.93
C GLY A 160 -13.75 6.20 -18.62
N TRP A 161 -13.41 7.48 -18.59
CA TRP A 161 -12.72 8.11 -17.47
C TRP A 161 -13.71 8.56 -16.40
N ILE A 162 -13.49 8.12 -15.17
CA ILE A 162 -14.21 8.60 -13.99
C ILE A 162 -13.22 9.27 -13.04
N PRO A 163 -13.63 10.31 -12.29
CA PRO A 163 -12.83 10.77 -11.14
C PRO A 163 -12.53 9.61 -10.19
N ASP A 164 -11.34 9.60 -9.61
CA ASP A 164 -11.01 8.60 -8.59
C ASP A 164 -11.86 8.83 -7.34
N ASP A 165 -12.49 7.76 -6.85
CA ASP A 165 -13.30 7.75 -5.63
C ASP A 165 -12.53 7.17 -4.44
N PHE A 166 -11.28 6.77 -4.66
CA PHE A 166 -10.38 6.15 -3.69
C PHE A 166 -10.95 4.89 -3.04
N SER A 167 -11.90 4.22 -3.69
CA SER A 167 -12.48 2.96 -3.22
C SER A 167 -11.45 1.85 -3.03
N HIS A 168 -10.26 2.00 -3.62
CA HIS A 168 -9.09 1.13 -3.49
C HIS A 168 -8.26 1.38 -2.23
N GLU A 169 -8.58 2.42 -1.45
CA GLU A 169 -7.87 2.81 -0.25
C GLU A 169 -8.35 2.07 1.02
N GLN A 170 -7.39 1.74 1.89
CA GLN A 170 -7.61 1.12 3.18
C GLN A 170 -6.54 1.52 4.21
N SER A 171 -6.95 1.52 5.47
CA SER A 171 -6.11 1.75 6.64
C SER A 171 -5.75 0.42 7.30
N LEU A 172 -4.51 0.29 7.77
CA LEU A 172 -4.14 -0.78 8.71
C LEU A 172 -4.45 -0.31 10.14
N VAL A 173 -5.27 -1.07 10.87
CA VAL A 173 -5.62 -0.77 12.26
C VAL A 173 -5.09 -1.88 13.16
N LEU A 174 -4.33 -1.49 14.18
CA LEU A 174 -3.78 -2.38 15.20
C LEU A 174 -4.44 -2.09 16.55
N GLU A 175 -4.92 -3.12 17.22
CA GLU A 175 -5.33 -3.04 18.61
C GLU A 175 -4.09 -3.14 19.51
N THR A 176 -3.84 -2.13 20.34
CA THR A 176 -2.74 -2.15 21.31
C THR A 176 -3.29 -1.99 22.73
N GLU A 177 -2.47 -2.29 23.73
CA GLU A 177 -2.82 -2.07 25.15
C GLU A 177 -3.14 -0.60 25.47
N LYS A 178 -2.72 0.35 24.62
CA LYS A 178 -2.98 1.79 24.79
C LYS A 178 -4.12 2.31 23.92
N GLY A 179 -4.81 1.42 23.20
CA GLY A 179 -5.87 1.78 22.24
C GLY A 179 -5.49 1.45 20.80
N LEU A 180 -6.24 2.01 19.86
CA LEU A 180 -6.04 1.76 18.44
C LEU A 180 -4.86 2.56 17.89
N LEU A 181 -4.00 1.89 17.13
CA LEU A 181 -3.02 2.52 16.25
C LEU A 181 -3.50 2.39 14.81
N ILE A 182 -3.74 3.52 14.15
CA ILE A 182 -4.23 3.58 12.77
C ILE A 182 -3.09 4.06 11.89
N ILE A 183 -2.77 3.28 10.86
CA ILE A 183 -1.73 3.58 9.89
C ILE A 183 -2.42 3.87 8.56
N ASN A 184 -2.30 5.12 8.13
CA ASN A 184 -2.65 5.57 6.80
C ASN A 184 -1.40 5.99 6.05
N SER A 185 -1.47 5.86 4.73
CA SER A 185 -0.44 6.37 3.83
C SER A 185 -0.81 7.76 3.33
N CYS A 186 -1.37 7.90 2.14
CA CYS A 186 -1.70 9.22 1.58
C CYS A 186 -2.94 9.87 2.18
N SER A 187 -3.94 9.11 2.62
CA SER A 187 -5.22 9.64 3.13
C SER A 187 -5.89 10.59 2.12
N HIS A 188 -6.21 10.10 0.92
CA HIS A 188 -6.85 10.92 -0.13
C HIS A 188 -8.25 11.38 0.29
#